data_AF-A0A956JA88-F1
#
_entry.id   AF-A0A956JA88-F1
#
_cell.length_a   1.000
_cell.length_b   1.000
_cell.length_c   1.000
_cell.angle_alpha   90.00
_cell.angle_beta   90.00
_cell.angle_gamma   90.00
#
_symmetry.space_group_name_H-M   'P 1'
#
loop_
_entity.id
_entity.type
_entity.pdbx_description
1 polymer ?
#
loop_
_entity_poly.entity_id
_entity_poly.type
_entity_poly.pdbx_seq_one_letter_code
_entity_poly.pdbx_strand_id
1 'polypeptide(L)'
;MGSDRPPPPRRPRLADHVLPRRHVIDGTERVVLHDQHNDEVVQVGPREWAVLEAADGTREPEGIVVAARRRGAHARVAAVSELLHTLAERGMVEAGEEAEPEARSSSAESPAPGSGTPLAVAPTPALEPTIADASPASPSPSPAMPSSPPPAPVPPEADDPGERPVVGLPEGLRCDGGGTCCRLYGTVMATPEEARRIETLLPHWRVGSVPSERWTTPMRGSTPGPLLALVARDGACGMLRDDGLCEIHRVGGAEAKPLGCRLFPRTFVDDGVELRVSLKPECPCVLAPLTAAAEPVAGPWTRARELP
;
A
#
# COMPACT_ATOMS: atom_id res chain seq x y z
N MET A 1 -4.54 22.73 36.56
CA MET A 1 -3.56 22.10 35.64
C MET A 1 -4.20 22.07 34.27
N GLY A 2 -3.94 23.07 33.44
CA GLY A 2 -4.37 23.04 32.03
C GLY A 2 -3.47 22.05 31.31
N SER A 3 -4.05 21.00 30.72
CA SER A 3 -3.27 20.06 29.92
C SER A 3 -2.70 20.81 28.73
N ASP A 4 -1.38 20.88 28.64
CA ASP A 4 -0.63 21.33 27.47
C ASP A 4 -0.76 20.25 26.39
N ARG A 5 -1.98 20.13 25.86
CA ARG A 5 -2.37 19.08 24.94
C ARG A 5 -1.99 19.57 23.54
N PRO A 6 -1.07 18.90 22.83
CA PRO A 6 -0.60 19.38 21.54
C PRO A 6 -1.78 19.45 20.57
N PRO A 7 -1.93 20.55 19.80
CA PRO A 7 -3.05 20.68 18.86
C PRO A 7 -3.01 19.53 17.83
N PRO A 8 -4.16 19.07 17.33
CA PRO A 8 -4.17 18.07 16.28
C PRO A 8 -3.42 18.60 15.05
N PRO A 9 -2.75 17.71 14.29
CA PRO A 9 -2.01 18.13 13.11
C PRO A 9 -2.95 18.81 12.11
N ARG A 10 -2.47 19.90 11.49
CA ARG A 10 -3.26 20.72 10.57
C ARG A 10 -3.81 19.93 9.40
N ARG A 11 -3.02 18.98 8.88
CA ARG A 11 -3.41 18.08 7.79
C ARG A 11 -3.22 16.63 8.26
N PRO A 12 -4.17 16.08 9.02
CA PRO A 12 -4.00 14.77 9.63
C PRO A 12 -4.04 13.64 8.59
N ARG A 13 -3.31 12.56 8.87
CA ARG A 13 -3.51 11.24 8.25
C ARG A 13 -3.34 10.13 9.28
N LEU A 14 -3.93 8.96 9.03
CA LEU A 14 -3.58 7.77 9.81
C LEU A 14 -2.13 7.40 9.52
N ALA A 15 -1.36 7.11 10.57
CA ALA A 15 0.04 6.74 10.44
C ALA A 15 0.22 5.38 9.76
N ASP A 16 1.36 5.15 9.12
CA ASP A 16 1.63 3.94 8.32
C ASP A 16 1.73 2.64 9.16
N HIS A 17 1.97 2.77 10.46
CA HIS A 17 1.97 1.65 11.40
C HIS A 17 0.55 1.25 11.84
N VAL A 18 -0.49 2.02 11.47
CA VAL A 18 -1.88 1.70 11.75
C VAL A 18 -2.45 0.87 10.61
N LEU A 19 -3.02 -0.30 10.93
CA LEU A 19 -3.62 -1.21 9.98
C LEU A 19 -5.15 -1.18 10.11
N PRO A 20 -5.87 -0.49 9.21
CA PRO A 20 -7.33 -0.53 9.22
C PRO A 20 -7.83 -1.85 8.60
N ARG A 21 -8.76 -2.51 9.28
CA ARG A 21 -9.42 -3.74 8.82
C ARG A 21 -10.91 -3.58 8.91
N ARG A 22 -11.62 -3.72 7.78
CA ARG A 22 -13.08 -3.70 7.79
C ARG A 22 -13.62 -5.07 8.15
N HIS A 23 -14.54 -5.08 9.11
CA HIS A 23 -15.25 -6.27 9.56
C HIS A 23 -16.76 -6.06 9.49
N VAL A 24 -17.47 -7.13 9.16
CA VAL A 24 -18.90 -7.29 9.42
C VAL A 24 -19.02 -8.34 10.51
N ILE A 25 -19.54 -7.95 11.68
CA ILE A 25 -19.74 -8.83 12.83
C ILE A 25 -21.21 -8.75 13.18
N ASP A 26 -21.91 -9.89 13.16
CA ASP A 26 -23.36 -9.95 13.41
C ASP A 26 -24.15 -8.96 12.53
N GLY A 27 -23.78 -8.90 11.25
CA GLY A 27 -24.38 -7.99 10.25
C GLY A 27 -24.00 -6.51 10.41
N THR A 28 -23.19 -6.17 11.41
CA THR A 28 -22.82 -4.79 11.71
C THR A 28 -21.42 -4.46 11.22
N GLU A 29 -21.32 -3.39 10.43
CA GLU A 29 -20.04 -2.88 9.93
C GLU A 29 -19.22 -2.18 11.03
N ARG A 30 -17.93 -2.54 11.10
CA ARG A 30 -16.91 -1.94 11.96
C ARG A 30 -15.59 -1.84 11.21
N VAL A 31 -14.77 -0.86 11.55
CA VAL A 31 -13.36 -0.84 11.14
C VAL A 31 -12.51 -0.92 12.40
N VAL A 32 -11.61 -1.89 12.42
CA VAL A 32 -10.64 -2.10 13.49
C VAL A 32 -9.33 -1.50 13.05
N LEU A 33 -8.79 -0.58 13.84
CA LEU A 33 -7.49 0.05 13.65
C LEU A 33 -6.50 -0.67 14.56
N HIS A 34 -5.56 -1.42 13.98
CA HIS A 34 -4.48 -2.05 14.74
C HIS A 34 -3.24 -1.16 14.70
N ASP A 35 -2.79 -0.68 15.86
CA ASP A 35 -1.54 0.05 16.02
C ASP A 35 -0.39 -0.94 16.24
N GLN A 36 0.50 -1.09 15.26
CA GLN A 36 1.65 -1.99 15.37
C GLN A 36 2.78 -1.46 16.26
N HIS A 37 2.76 -0.18 16.61
CA HIS A 37 3.80 0.43 17.44
C HIS A 37 3.46 0.26 18.93
N ASN A 38 2.22 0.51 19.30
CA ASN A 38 1.77 0.48 20.70
C ASN A 38 0.97 -0.77 21.07
N ASP A 39 0.75 -1.70 20.13
CA ASP A 39 -0.11 -2.90 20.31
C ASP A 39 -1.54 -2.54 20.76
N GLU A 40 -2.02 -1.36 20.33
CA GLU A 40 -3.38 -0.90 20.61
C GLU A 40 -4.37 -1.30 19.51
N VAL A 41 -5.61 -1.50 19.91
CA VAL A 41 -6.71 -1.76 18.99
C VAL A 41 -7.85 -0.78 19.25
N VAL A 42 -8.22 -0.01 18.23
CA VAL A 42 -9.35 0.93 18.28
C VAL A 42 -10.41 0.51 17.30
N GLN A 43 -11.66 0.44 17.75
CA GLN A 43 -12.80 0.18 16.87
C GLN A 43 -13.50 1.48 16.53
N VAL A 44 -13.77 1.68 15.25
CA VAL A 44 -14.52 2.84 14.74
C VAL A 44 -15.69 2.38 13.88
N GLY A 45 -16.75 3.19 13.85
CA GLY A 45 -17.90 2.96 12.99
C GLY A 45 -17.62 3.36 11.53
N PRO A 46 -18.56 3.07 10.61
CA PRO A 46 -18.41 3.43 9.20
C PRO A 46 -18.35 4.95 8.98
N ARG A 47 -18.96 5.76 9.86
CA ARG A 47 -18.95 7.23 9.75
C ARG A 47 -17.60 7.80 10.13
N GLU A 48 -17.03 7.35 11.24
CA GLU A 48 -15.70 7.69 11.71
C GLU A 48 -14.64 7.23 10.70
N TRP A 49 -14.78 6.00 10.17
CA TRP A 49 -13.89 5.52 9.11
C TRP A 49 -13.89 6.43 7.88
N ALA A 50 -15.07 6.86 7.40
CA ALA A 50 -15.15 7.76 6.24
C ALA A 50 -14.48 9.13 6.50
N VAL A 51 -14.41 9.58 7.75
CA VAL A 51 -13.62 10.76 8.16
C VAL A 51 -12.13 10.46 8.08
N LEU A 52 -11.68 9.33 8.62
CA LEU A 52 -10.27 8.92 8.61
C LEU A 52 -9.74 8.66 7.19
N GLU A 53 -10.55 8.06 6.32
CA GLU A 53 -10.22 7.87 4.91
C GLU A 53 -10.12 9.19 4.13
N ALA A 54 -10.84 10.22 4.57
CA ALA A 54 -10.75 11.57 4.00
C ALA A 54 -9.57 12.39 4.55
N ALA A 55 -9.03 11.99 5.70
CA ALA A 55 -7.81 12.50 6.31
C ALA A 55 -6.58 11.80 5.68
N ASP A 56 -6.22 12.23 4.47
CA ASP A 56 -5.10 11.68 3.68
C ASP A 56 -3.81 12.52 3.80
N GLY A 57 -3.78 13.45 4.75
CA GLY A 57 -2.63 14.33 4.96
C GLY A 57 -2.61 15.56 4.05
N THR A 58 -3.63 15.75 3.20
CA THR A 58 -3.71 16.92 2.30
C THR A 58 -4.76 17.94 2.72
N ARG A 59 -5.66 17.59 3.64
CA ARG A 59 -6.84 18.40 4.00
C ARG A 59 -6.83 18.82 5.46
N GLU A 60 -7.31 20.03 5.71
CA GLU A 60 -7.68 20.52 7.04
C GLU A 60 -9.03 19.93 7.48
N PRO A 61 -9.39 19.99 8.79
CA PRO A 61 -10.64 19.42 9.31
C PRO A 61 -11.91 19.81 8.54
N GLU A 62 -12.03 21.05 8.07
CA GLU A 62 -13.12 21.55 7.24
C GLU A 62 -13.18 20.80 5.90
N GLY A 63 -12.04 20.63 5.24
CA GLY A 63 -11.92 19.90 3.98
C GLY A 63 -12.23 18.41 4.16
N ILE A 64 -11.83 17.83 5.29
CA ILE A 64 -12.16 16.45 5.67
C ILE A 64 -13.67 16.28 5.82
N VAL A 65 -14.36 17.19 6.51
CA VAL A 65 -15.84 17.15 6.63
C VAL A 65 -16.52 17.17 5.26
N VAL A 66 -16.07 18.03 4.34
CA VAL A 66 -16.61 18.11 2.98
C VAL A 66 -16.37 16.80 2.21
N ALA A 67 -15.18 16.23 2.30
CA ALA A 67 -14.82 14.98 1.63
C ALA A 67 -15.55 13.76 2.21
N ALA A 68 -15.70 13.69 3.54
CA ALA A 68 -16.43 12.63 4.23
C ALA A 68 -17.93 12.67 3.89
N ARG A 69 -18.51 13.87 3.74
CA ARG A 69 -19.92 14.04 3.32
C ARG A 69 -20.22 13.43 1.97
N ARG A 70 -19.29 13.51 1.01
CA ARG A 70 -19.44 12.87 -0.33
C ARG A 70 -19.52 11.35 -0.24
N ARG A 71 -19.00 10.76 0.85
CA ARG A 71 -19.07 9.33 1.18
C ARG A 71 -20.27 8.99 2.10
N GLY A 72 -21.20 9.93 2.29
CA GLY A 72 -22.39 9.76 3.13
C GLY A 72 -22.17 9.98 4.63
N ALA A 73 -20.96 10.38 5.05
CA ALA A 73 -20.66 10.64 6.46
C ALA A 73 -20.83 12.13 6.80
N HIS A 74 -21.94 12.45 7.46
CA HIS A 74 -22.19 13.80 7.97
C HIS A 74 -21.58 13.96 9.37
N ALA A 75 -20.67 14.91 9.54
CA ALA A 75 -20.06 15.25 10.82
C ALA A 75 -19.87 16.77 10.95
N ARG A 76 -19.73 17.26 12.19
CA ARG A 76 -19.35 18.65 12.47
C ARG A 76 -17.83 18.74 12.58
N VAL A 77 -17.24 19.87 12.20
CA VAL A 77 -15.79 20.12 12.29
C VAL A 77 -15.24 19.85 13.70
N ALA A 78 -15.97 20.29 14.74
CA ALA A 78 -15.58 20.04 16.13
C ALA A 78 -15.48 18.54 16.45
N ALA A 79 -16.45 17.73 16.02
CA ALA A 79 -16.44 16.28 16.25
C ALA A 79 -15.33 15.57 15.46
N VAL A 80 -15.06 16.03 14.23
CA VAL A 80 -13.92 15.53 13.44
C VAL A 80 -12.60 15.87 14.13
N SER A 81 -12.45 17.10 14.61
CA SER A 81 -11.24 17.55 15.32
C SER A 81 -11.03 16.77 16.62
N GLU A 82 -12.09 16.51 17.39
CA GLU A 82 -12.05 15.71 18.60
C GLU A 82 -11.63 14.25 18.34
N LEU A 83 -12.19 13.62 17.30
CA LEU A 83 -11.80 12.28 16.87
C LEU A 83 -10.31 12.22 16.50
N LEU A 84 -9.87 13.13 15.62
CA LEU A 84 -8.49 13.18 15.15
C LEU A 84 -7.51 13.42 16.29
N HIS A 85 -7.87 14.30 17.21
CA HIS A 85 -7.07 14.61 18.38
C HIS A 85 -6.98 13.42 19.35
N THR A 86 -8.09 12.71 19.58
CA THR A 86 -8.10 11.48 20.39
C THR A 86 -7.19 10.40 19.80
N LEU A 87 -7.14 10.26 18.47
CA LEU A 87 -6.24 9.31 17.82
C LEU A 87 -4.79 9.79 17.77
N ALA A 88 -4.55 11.10 17.63
CA ALA A 88 -3.22 11.68 17.67
C ALA A 88 -2.55 11.50 19.04
N GLU A 89 -3.30 11.61 20.14
CA GLU A 89 -2.78 11.29 21.48
C GLU A 89 -2.32 9.85 21.65
N ARG A 90 -2.88 8.94 20.86
CA ARG A 90 -2.50 7.52 20.82
C ARG A 90 -1.39 7.24 19.81
N GLY A 91 -0.86 8.26 19.14
CA GLY A 91 0.14 8.11 18.09
C GLY A 91 -0.39 7.55 16.75
N MET A 92 -1.71 7.37 16.61
CA MET A 92 -2.31 6.75 15.43
C MET A 92 -2.56 7.72 14.27
N VAL A 93 -2.50 9.02 14.54
CA VAL A 93 -2.65 10.10 13.55
C VAL A 93 -1.41 10.98 13.57
N GLU A 94 -0.88 11.28 12.39
CA GLU A 94 0.29 12.11 12.18
C GLU A 94 -0.01 13.29 11.26
N ALA A 95 0.94 14.23 11.19
CA ALA A 95 0.90 15.29 10.21
C ALA A 95 1.22 14.73 8.82
N GLY A 96 0.37 15.05 7.84
CA GLY A 96 0.66 14.89 6.44
C GLY A 96 1.70 15.89 5.94
N GLU A 97 2.03 15.80 4.66
CA GLU A 97 2.97 16.72 4.04
C GLU A 97 2.46 18.15 4.16
N GLU A 98 3.26 18.99 4.82
CA GLU A 98 3.11 20.43 4.68
C GLU A 98 3.26 20.72 3.19
N ALA A 99 2.25 21.34 2.58
CA ALA A 99 2.47 21.90 1.25
C ALA A 99 3.71 22.79 1.38
N GLU A 100 4.73 22.55 0.56
CA GLU A 100 5.79 23.53 0.37
C GLU A 100 5.08 24.89 0.25
N PRO A 101 5.43 25.87 1.09
CA PRO A 101 4.74 27.15 1.08
C PRO A 101 4.84 27.64 -0.35
N GLU A 102 3.69 27.70 -1.04
CA GLU A 102 3.57 28.26 -2.39
C GLU A 102 4.43 29.50 -2.38
N ALA A 103 5.56 29.43 -3.09
CA ALA A 103 6.50 30.54 -3.18
C ALA A 103 5.65 31.73 -3.54
N ARG A 104 5.49 32.66 -2.58
CA ARG A 104 4.54 33.76 -2.68
C ARG A 104 4.83 34.42 -4.02
N SER A 105 3.96 34.17 -4.98
CA SER A 105 3.91 34.92 -6.22
C SER A 105 3.62 36.33 -5.76
N SER A 106 4.68 37.12 -5.63
CA SER A 106 4.59 38.54 -5.38
C SER A 106 3.70 39.12 -6.45
N SER A 107 2.61 39.69 -5.98
CA SER A 107 1.52 40.21 -6.78
C SER A 107 2.00 41.21 -7.83
N ALA A 108 1.46 41.02 -9.02
CA ALA A 108 0.90 42.06 -9.89
C ALA A 108 1.61 43.42 -9.94
N GLU A 109 2.22 43.68 -11.10
CA GLU A 109 2.13 44.99 -11.72
C GLU A 109 1.39 44.80 -13.05
N SER A 110 0.16 45.32 -13.13
CA SER A 110 -0.63 45.38 -14.37
C SER A 110 -0.25 46.63 -15.17
N PRO A 111 0.08 46.51 -16.47
CA PRO A 111 0.03 47.64 -17.38
C PRO A 111 -1.27 47.62 -18.21
N ALA A 112 -1.92 48.77 -18.31
CA ALA A 112 -3.01 49.05 -19.26
C ALA A 112 -2.44 49.44 -20.65
N PRO A 113 -3.26 49.44 -21.73
CA PRO A 113 -2.79 49.21 -23.10
C PRO A 113 -2.38 50.49 -23.85
N GLY A 114 -1.35 50.37 -24.70
CA GLY A 114 -0.92 51.42 -25.63
C GLY A 114 -0.24 50.82 -26.86
N SER A 115 -0.72 51.23 -28.03
CA SER A 115 -0.45 50.77 -29.40
C SER A 115 0.97 50.99 -29.95
N GLY A 116 1.42 50.10 -30.85
CA GLY A 116 2.32 50.45 -31.98
C GLY A 116 3.53 49.54 -32.24
N THR A 117 3.41 48.65 -33.24
CA THR A 117 4.48 47.90 -33.96
C THR A 117 5.37 48.88 -34.79
N PRO A 118 6.57 48.55 -35.37
CA PRO A 118 7.07 47.22 -35.73
C PRO A 118 8.60 46.89 -35.69
N LEU A 119 8.87 45.59 -35.93
CA LEU A 119 10.04 44.90 -36.55
C LEU A 119 11.49 45.38 -36.31
N ALA A 120 12.38 44.46 -35.88
CA ALA A 120 13.42 43.84 -36.74
C ALA A 120 14.32 42.86 -35.95
N VAL A 121 15.12 42.08 -36.69
CA VAL A 121 15.62 40.72 -36.40
C VAL A 121 17.14 40.67 -36.16
N ALA A 122 17.56 39.86 -35.16
CA ALA A 122 18.84 39.13 -34.96
C ALA A 122 20.18 39.94 -34.91
N PRO A 123 21.35 39.37 -34.53
CA PRO A 123 21.69 37.99 -34.11
C PRO A 123 22.59 37.88 -32.83
N THR A 124 22.88 36.63 -32.46
CA THR A 124 23.92 36.15 -31.52
C THR A 124 25.32 36.73 -31.81
N PRO A 125 26.25 36.80 -30.82
CA PRO A 125 27.30 35.76 -30.80
C PRO A 125 27.81 35.34 -29.41
N ALA A 126 28.51 34.20 -29.43
CA ALA A 126 29.34 33.65 -28.36
C ALA A 126 30.72 34.34 -28.28
N LEU A 127 31.40 34.27 -27.14
CA LEU A 127 32.75 33.70 -26.97
C LEU A 127 33.33 33.98 -25.57
N GLU A 128 34.13 33.01 -25.14
CA GLU A 128 34.79 32.81 -23.85
C GLU A 128 36.04 33.73 -23.61
N PRO A 129 37.06 33.35 -22.81
CA PRO A 129 37.34 33.93 -21.50
C PRO A 129 38.70 34.67 -21.46
N THR A 130 39.00 35.38 -20.38
CA THR A 130 40.38 35.86 -20.14
C THR A 130 40.83 35.71 -18.70
N ILE A 131 42.06 35.23 -18.62
CA ILE A 131 42.91 34.84 -17.49
C ILE A 131 43.62 36.10 -16.94
N ALA A 132 43.83 36.17 -15.62
CA ALA A 132 45.00 36.80 -14.97
C ALA A 132 44.96 36.38 -13.48
N ASP A 133 45.78 35.45 -13.00
CA ASP A 133 47.24 35.49 -12.77
C ASP A 133 47.63 36.30 -11.51
N ALA A 134 48.07 35.58 -10.48
CA ALA A 134 48.90 36.06 -9.38
C ALA A 134 49.58 34.87 -8.68
N SER A 135 50.84 34.66 -9.03
CA SER A 135 51.85 33.83 -8.34
C SER A 135 52.61 34.68 -7.29
N PRO A 136 53.55 34.14 -6.48
CA PRO A 136 53.52 32.94 -5.67
C PRO A 136 54.02 33.19 -4.22
N ALA A 137 53.80 32.23 -3.32
CA ALA A 137 54.67 32.04 -2.15
C ALA A 137 54.84 30.53 -1.89
N SER A 138 56.09 30.08 -1.92
CA SER A 138 56.55 28.77 -1.42
C SER A 138 57.27 29.00 -0.06
N PRO A 139 57.60 27.99 0.78
CA PRO A 139 57.53 26.53 0.56
C PRO A 139 57.04 25.69 1.76
N SER A 140 56.73 24.40 1.53
CA SER A 140 57.07 23.31 2.46
C SER A 140 56.93 21.94 1.77
N PRO A 141 57.86 20.98 1.98
CA PRO A 141 57.77 19.65 1.38
C PRO A 141 56.75 18.80 2.14
N SER A 142 55.60 18.53 1.49
CA SER A 142 54.63 17.55 1.96
C SER A 142 55.18 16.12 1.84
N PRO A 143 54.94 15.24 2.83
CA PRO A 143 55.31 13.83 2.76
C PRO A 143 54.54 13.14 1.63
N ALA A 144 55.22 12.20 0.97
CA ALA A 144 54.66 11.40 -0.12
C ALA A 144 53.36 10.69 0.34
N MET A 145 52.26 11.01 -0.34
CA MET A 145 50.99 10.31 -0.22
C MET A 145 51.19 8.81 -0.54
N PRO A 146 50.68 7.88 0.28
CA PRO A 146 50.59 6.48 -0.11
C PRO A 146 49.66 6.38 -1.33
N SER A 147 50.11 5.64 -2.35
CA SER A 147 49.32 5.31 -3.53
C SER A 147 47.96 4.73 -3.12
N SER A 148 46.88 5.24 -3.70
CA SER A 148 45.52 4.74 -3.47
C SER A 148 45.49 3.21 -3.58
N PRO A 149 44.86 2.50 -2.63
CA PRO A 149 44.67 1.06 -2.76
C PRO A 149 43.91 0.77 -4.07
N PRO A 150 44.22 -0.34 -4.76
CA PRO A 150 43.49 -0.74 -5.95
C PRO A 150 41.98 -0.81 -5.62
N PRO A 151 41.10 -0.44 -6.56
CA PRO A 151 39.66 -0.52 -6.35
C PRO A 151 39.32 -1.94 -5.90
N ALA A 152 38.47 -2.04 -4.87
CA ALA A 152 37.96 -3.32 -4.41
C ALA A 152 37.37 -4.08 -5.61
N PRO A 153 37.57 -5.42 -5.70
CA PRO A 153 36.99 -6.20 -6.76
C PRO A 153 35.49 -5.92 -6.82
N VAL A 154 35.00 -5.55 -8.00
CA VAL A 154 33.57 -5.38 -8.25
C VAL A 154 32.91 -6.71 -7.86
N PRO A 155 31.89 -6.71 -6.97
CA PRO A 155 31.17 -7.94 -6.67
C PRO A 155 30.66 -8.54 -7.99
N PRO A 156 30.66 -9.87 -8.13
CA PRO A 156 30.11 -10.50 -9.33
C PRO A 156 28.72 -9.91 -9.61
N GLU A 157 28.43 -9.63 -10.89
CA GLU A 157 27.09 -9.20 -11.31
C GLU A 157 26.07 -10.11 -10.62
N ALA A 158 25.15 -9.50 -9.88
CA ALA A 158 24.15 -10.26 -9.13
C ALA A 158 23.37 -11.12 -10.15
N ASP A 159 23.41 -12.44 -9.97
CA ASP A 159 22.66 -13.39 -10.80
C ASP A 159 21.21 -12.92 -10.91
N ASP A 160 20.68 -12.85 -12.15
CA ASP A 160 19.31 -12.44 -12.43
C ASP A 160 18.33 -13.30 -11.60
N PRO A 161 17.61 -12.71 -10.63
CA PRO A 161 16.66 -13.44 -9.80
C PRO A 161 15.61 -14.20 -10.63
N GLY A 162 15.25 -13.69 -11.81
CA GLY A 162 14.28 -14.33 -12.71
C GLY A 162 14.76 -15.64 -13.31
N GLU A 163 16.08 -15.83 -13.44
CA GLU A 163 16.69 -17.04 -14.01
C GLU A 163 16.93 -18.13 -12.97
N ARG A 164 16.68 -17.87 -11.67
CA ARG A 164 16.88 -18.87 -10.63
C ARG A 164 16.04 -20.12 -10.88
N PRO A 165 16.63 -21.33 -10.78
CA PRO A 165 15.88 -22.57 -10.89
C PRO A 165 14.85 -22.67 -9.77
N VAL A 166 13.67 -23.19 -10.11
CA VAL A 166 12.61 -23.46 -9.13
C VAL A 166 12.68 -24.92 -8.71
N VAL A 167 12.86 -25.16 -7.41
CA VAL A 167 12.80 -26.49 -6.83
C VAL A 167 11.40 -26.70 -6.26
N GLY A 168 10.60 -27.45 -7.01
CA GLY A 168 9.20 -27.70 -6.71
C GLY A 168 8.96 -28.75 -5.62
N LEU A 169 7.69 -28.84 -5.22
CA LEU A 169 7.16 -29.88 -4.35
C LEU A 169 6.94 -31.20 -5.12
N PRO A 170 6.78 -32.33 -4.42
CA PRO A 170 6.31 -33.56 -5.04
C PRO A 170 5.00 -33.31 -5.79
N GLU A 171 4.89 -33.88 -6.98
CA GLU A 171 3.66 -33.81 -7.78
C GLU A 171 2.47 -34.39 -7.01
N GLY A 172 1.28 -33.81 -7.20
CA GLY A 172 0.01 -34.42 -6.78
C GLY A 172 -0.76 -33.68 -5.68
N LEU A 173 -0.21 -32.65 -5.03
CA LEU A 173 -1.02 -31.86 -4.11
C LEU A 173 -2.15 -31.18 -4.89
N ARG A 174 -3.38 -31.39 -4.43
CA ARG A 174 -4.56 -30.86 -5.08
C ARG A 174 -5.52 -30.20 -4.09
N CYS A 175 -6.12 -29.08 -4.50
CA CYS A 175 -7.10 -28.34 -3.72
C CYS A 175 -8.48 -28.97 -3.91
N ASP A 176 -9.12 -29.42 -2.83
CA ASP A 176 -10.48 -29.99 -2.85
C ASP A 176 -11.59 -28.93 -2.86
N GLY A 177 -11.22 -27.64 -2.78
CA GLY A 177 -12.15 -26.52 -2.74
C GLY A 177 -12.94 -26.38 -1.44
N GLY A 178 -12.70 -27.21 -0.42
CA GLY A 178 -13.51 -27.29 0.81
C GLY A 178 -13.46 -26.07 1.73
N GLY A 179 -12.66 -25.05 1.39
CA GLY A 179 -12.74 -23.71 1.99
C GLY A 179 -12.27 -23.57 3.45
N THR A 180 -11.89 -24.66 4.11
CA THR A 180 -11.43 -24.65 5.51
C THR A 180 -10.23 -23.70 5.71
N CYS A 181 -9.26 -23.71 4.81
CA CYS A 181 -8.10 -22.81 4.85
C CYS A 181 -8.49 -21.33 4.67
N CYS A 182 -9.57 -21.03 3.95
CA CYS A 182 -10.06 -19.66 3.75
C CYS A 182 -10.65 -19.05 5.03
N ARG A 183 -10.96 -19.87 6.05
CA ARG A 183 -11.41 -19.42 7.37
C ARG A 183 -10.26 -19.07 8.32
N LEU A 184 -9.04 -19.51 8.01
CA LEU A 184 -7.87 -19.27 8.84
C LEU A 184 -7.30 -17.86 8.65
N TYR A 185 -7.54 -17.25 7.49
CA TYR A 185 -7.01 -15.93 7.16
C TYR A 185 -8.03 -14.84 7.44
N GLY A 186 -7.80 -14.10 8.54
CA GLY A 186 -8.60 -12.93 8.91
C GLY A 186 -8.37 -11.69 8.03
N THR A 187 -7.38 -11.72 7.13
CA THR A 187 -7.14 -10.65 6.13
C THR A 187 -6.71 -11.27 4.82
N VAL A 188 -7.53 -11.10 3.79
CA VAL A 188 -7.14 -11.40 2.40
C VAL A 188 -6.65 -10.13 1.76
N MET A 189 -5.49 -10.19 1.12
CA MET A 189 -4.91 -9.06 0.39
C MET A 189 -5.29 -9.11 -1.08
N ALA A 190 -5.51 -7.95 -1.67
CA ALA A 190 -5.73 -7.78 -3.09
C ALA A 190 -5.03 -6.52 -3.59
N THR A 191 -4.56 -6.52 -4.83
CA THR A 191 -4.17 -5.28 -5.49
C THR A 191 -5.42 -4.44 -5.82
N PRO A 192 -5.29 -3.12 -6.08
CA PRO A 192 -6.41 -2.31 -6.56
C PRO A 192 -7.04 -2.81 -7.86
N GLU A 193 -6.31 -3.51 -8.73
CA GLU A 193 -6.86 -4.13 -9.92
C GLU A 193 -7.69 -5.37 -9.58
N GLU A 194 -7.16 -6.26 -8.73
CA GLU A 194 -7.86 -7.45 -8.27
C GLU A 194 -9.15 -7.08 -7.52
N ALA A 195 -9.12 -6.06 -6.67
CA ALA A 195 -10.29 -5.57 -5.96
C ALA A 195 -11.41 -5.13 -6.92
N ARG A 196 -11.07 -4.35 -7.95
CA ARG A 196 -12.02 -3.92 -9.00
C ARG A 196 -12.56 -5.10 -9.81
N ARG A 197 -11.71 -6.09 -10.10
CA ARG A 197 -12.12 -7.33 -10.78
C ARG A 197 -13.11 -8.12 -9.94
N ILE A 198 -12.86 -8.27 -8.64
CA ILE A 198 -13.76 -8.95 -7.69
C ILE A 198 -15.10 -8.24 -7.62
N GLU A 199 -15.11 -6.91 -7.49
CA GLU A 199 -16.33 -6.10 -7.48
C GLU A 199 -17.16 -6.31 -8.75
N THR A 200 -16.51 -6.29 -9.92
CA THR A 200 -17.18 -6.49 -11.22
C THR A 200 -17.70 -7.92 -11.37
N LEU A 201 -16.95 -8.91 -10.89
CA LEU A 201 -17.30 -10.33 -10.95
C LEU A 201 -18.53 -10.65 -10.08
N LEU A 202 -18.70 -9.93 -8.98
CA LEU A 202 -19.67 -10.24 -7.93
C LEU A 202 -20.71 -9.13 -7.68
N PRO A 203 -21.45 -8.64 -8.71
CA PRO A 203 -22.34 -7.47 -8.58
C PRO A 203 -23.51 -7.68 -7.60
N HIS A 204 -23.90 -8.94 -7.38
CA HIS A 204 -25.01 -9.32 -6.50
C HIS A 204 -24.54 -9.87 -5.15
N TRP A 205 -23.24 -10.06 -4.96
CA TRP A 205 -22.71 -10.52 -3.68
C TRP A 205 -22.88 -9.45 -2.61
N ARG A 206 -23.05 -9.87 -1.35
CA ARG A 206 -23.27 -8.97 -0.22
C ARG A 206 -22.41 -9.41 0.95
N VAL A 207 -21.71 -8.45 1.54
CA VAL A 207 -20.96 -8.64 2.78
C VAL A 207 -21.63 -7.77 3.85
N GLY A 208 -22.64 -8.33 4.51
CA GLY A 208 -23.52 -7.56 5.40
C GLY A 208 -24.14 -6.35 4.69
N SER A 209 -24.06 -5.19 5.34
CA SER A 209 -24.50 -3.90 4.78
C SER A 209 -23.41 -3.17 3.96
N VAL A 210 -22.23 -3.77 3.75
CA VAL A 210 -21.11 -3.10 3.09
C VAL A 210 -21.29 -3.18 1.56
N PRO A 211 -21.42 -2.03 0.87
CA PRO A 211 -21.49 -1.99 -0.59
C PRO A 211 -20.13 -2.37 -1.20
N SER A 212 -20.13 -2.86 -2.46
CA SER A 212 -18.96 -3.47 -3.09
C SER A 212 -17.77 -2.53 -3.20
N GLU A 213 -18.03 -1.24 -3.43
CA GLU A 213 -17.04 -0.19 -3.56
C GLU A 213 -16.26 0.02 -2.25
N ARG A 214 -16.78 -0.49 -1.13
CA ARG A 214 -16.19 -0.39 0.22
C ARG A 214 -15.72 -1.73 0.78
N TRP A 215 -15.68 -2.79 -0.02
CA TRP A 215 -15.14 -4.08 0.42
C TRP A 215 -13.65 -4.04 0.74
N THR A 216 -12.95 -2.95 0.47
CA THR A 216 -11.53 -2.83 0.76
C THR A 216 -11.21 -1.68 1.70
N THR A 217 -10.10 -1.85 2.43
CA THR A 217 -9.39 -0.78 3.14
C THR A 217 -7.94 -0.76 2.70
N PRO A 218 -7.22 0.37 2.82
CA PRO A 218 -5.78 0.38 2.69
C PRO A 218 -5.13 -0.68 3.60
N MET A 219 -4.02 -1.26 3.18
CA MET A 219 -3.28 -2.17 4.05
C MET A 219 -2.71 -1.48 5.29
N ARG A 220 -2.33 -0.20 5.14
CA ARG A 220 -1.68 0.67 6.13
C ARG A 220 -2.21 2.10 5.97
N GLY A 221 -2.30 2.84 7.07
CA GLY A 221 -2.70 4.24 7.07
C GLY A 221 -4.10 4.48 6.46
N SER A 222 -4.35 5.70 6.01
CA SER A 222 -5.62 6.10 5.37
C SER A 222 -5.53 6.22 3.85
N THR A 223 -4.33 6.23 3.28
CA THR A 223 -4.09 6.41 1.84
C THR A 223 -4.02 5.06 1.12
N PRO A 224 -4.64 4.90 -0.06
CA PRO A 224 -4.51 3.68 -0.85
C PRO A 224 -3.05 3.35 -1.19
N GLY A 225 -2.62 2.13 -0.87
CA GLY A 225 -1.31 1.59 -1.23
C GLY A 225 -1.40 0.55 -2.36
N PRO A 226 -0.27 -0.14 -2.67
CA PRO A 226 -0.24 -1.19 -3.69
C PRO A 226 -1.04 -2.44 -3.30
N LEU A 227 -1.35 -2.60 -2.02
CA LEU A 227 -2.16 -3.68 -1.48
C LEU A 227 -3.31 -3.10 -0.65
N LEU A 228 -4.44 -3.81 -0.72
CA LEU A 228 -5.67 -3.54 0.00
C LEU A 228 -6.05 -4.77 0.83
N ALA A 229 -6.69 -4.55 1.98
CA ALA A 229 -7.31 -5.60 2.78
C ALA A 229 -8.77 -5.77 2.37
N LEU A 230 -9.18 -6.98 1.98
CA LEU A 230 -10.58 -7.32 1.79
C LEU A 230 -11.31 -7.36 3.14
N VAL A 231 -12.58 -6.97 3.10
CA VAL A 231 -13.51 -7.04 4.23
C VAL A 231 -13.62 -8.46 4.77
N ALA A 232 -13.63 -8.57 6.10
CA ALA A 232 -13.90 -9.81 6.81
C ALA A 232 -15.37 -9.87 7.26
N ARG A 233 -15.91 -11.07 7.36
CA ARG A 233 -17.26 -11.37 7.87
C ARG A 233 -17.15 -12.46 8.93
N ASP A 234 -17.60 -12.16 10.14
CA ASP A 234 -17.65 -13.10 11.28
C ASP A 234 -16.33 -13.86 11.49
N GLY A 235 -15.22 -13.12 11.47
CA GLY A 235 -13.86 -13.65 11.68
C GLY A 235 -13.23 -14.35 10.46
N ALA A 236 -13.94 -14.44 9.32
CA ALA A 236 -13.43 -15.07 8.11
C ALA A 236 -13.43 -14.09 6.91
N CYS A 237 -12.90 -14.53 5.76
CA CYS A 237 -12.95 -13.75 4.53
C CYS A 237 -14.41 -13.43 4.13
N GLY A 238 -14.70 -12.16 3.79
CA GLY A 238 -16.04 -11.73 3.39
C GLY A 238 -16.54 -12.32 2.06
N MET A 239 -15.68 -13.01 1.32
CA MET A 239 -16.02 -13.69 0.06
C MET A 239 -16.45 -15.15 0.28
N LEU A 240 -16.52 -15.60 1.53
CA LEU A 240 -17.03 -16.92 1.87
C LEU A 240 -18.55 -16.93 1.93
N ARG A 241 -19.11 -17.95 1.30
CA ARG A 241 -20.51 -18.33 1.43
C ARG A 241 -20.74 -19.05 2.76
N ASP A 242 -22.00 -19.27 3.09
CA ASP A 242 -22.41 -19.91 4.34
C ASP A 242 -22.03 -21.40 4.37
N ASP A 243 -21.82 -22.03 3.20
CA ASP A 243 -21.26 -23.38 3.05
C ASP A 243 -19.73 -23.43 3.13
N GLY A 244 -19.08 -22.28 3.40
CA GLY A 244 -17.62 -22.18 3.51
C GLY A 244 -16.88 -22.12 2.18
N LEU A 245 -17.58 -22.18 1.03
CA LEU A 245 -16.95 -22.08 -0.29
C LEU A 245 -16.75 -20.62 -0.71
N CYS A 246 -15.72 -20.38 -1.51
CA CYS A 246 -15.38 -19.04 -1.98
C CYS A 246 -16.26 -18.63 -3.18
N GLU A 247 -16.95 -17.49 -3.06
CA GLU A 247 -17.82 -16.98 -4.12
C GLU A 247 -17.03 -16.57 -5.37
N ILE A 248 -15.84 -15.96 -5.21
CA ILE A 248 -14.96 -15.60 -6.34
C ILE A 248 -14.61 -16.83 -7.16
N HIS A 249 -14.25 -17.93 -6.49
CA HIS A 249 -13.95 -19.19 -7.15
C HIS A 249 -15.20 -19.76 -7.84
N ARG A 250 -16.34 -19.80 -7.15
CA ARG A 250 -17.59 -20.33 -7.71
C ARG A 250 -18.00 -19.64 -9.02
N VAL A 251 -17.82 -18.32 -9.10
CA VAL A 251 -18.25 -17.51 -10.26
C VAL A 251 -17.17 -17.42 -11.33
N GLY A 252 -15.92 -17.17 -10.95
CA GLY A 252 -14.82 -16.86 -11.88
C GLY A 252 -13.72 -17.91 -11.99
N GLY A 253 -13.83 -19.05 -11.31
CA GLY A 253 -12.78 -20.06 -11.26
C GLY A 253 -11.62 -19.68 -10.33
N ALA A 254 -10.64 -20.59 -10.18
CA ALA A 254 -9.48 -20.38 -9.32
C ALA A 254 -8.66 -19.12 -9.70
N GLU A 255 -8.57 -18.84 -11.00
CA GLU A 255 -7.80 -17.71 -11.55
C GLU A 255 -8.41 -16.34 -11.26
N ALA A 256 -9.71 -16.28 -10.93
CA ALA A 256 -10.34 -15.04 -10.52
C ALA A 256 -9.98 -14.62 -9.08
N LYS A 257 -9.44 -15.53 -8.27
CA LYS A 257 -9.03 -15.23 -6.89
C LYS A 257 -7.82 -14.28 -6.89
N PRO A 258 -7.67 -13.43 -5.86
CA PRO A 258 -6.45 -12.64 -5.67
C PRO A 258 -5.20 -13.51 -5.68
N LEU A 259 -4.08 -12.97 -6.13
CA LEU A 259 -2.80 -13.68 -6.24
C LEU A 259 -2.42 -14.38 -4.94
N GLY A 260 -2.56 -13.71 -3.79
CA GLY A 260 -2.30 -14.33 -2.48
C GLY A 260 -3.12 -15.60 -2.23
N CYS A 261 -4.38 -15.61 -2.67
CA CYS A 261 -5.28 -16.76 -2.57
C CYS A 261 -5.04 -17.84 -3.64
N ARG A 262 -4.42 -17.48 -4.77
CA ARG A 262 -3.97 -18.43 -5.81
C ARG A 262 -2.68 -19.10 -5.41
N LEU A 263 -1.78 -18.37 -4.75
CA LEU A 263 -0.49 -18.87 -4.28
C LEU A 263 -0.63 -19.82 -3.10
N PHE A 264 -1.54 -19.56 -2.15
CA PHE A 264 -1.80 -20.48 -1.04
C PHE A 264 -2.10 -21.92 -1.52
N PRO A 265 -1.58 -22.98 -0.85
CA PRO A 265 -0.71 -23.01 0.34
C PRO A 265 0.80 -22.92 0.07
N ARG A 266 1.22 -22.50 -1.12
CA ARG A 266 2.65 -22.43 -1.44
C ARG A 266 3.34 -21.36 -0.57
N THR A 267 4.55 -21.67 -0.14
CA THR A 267 5.49 -20.70 0.39
C THR A 267 6.76 -20.76 -0.46
N PHE A 268 7.34 -19.61 -0.75
CA PHE A 268 8.52 -19.48 -1.59
C PHE A 268 9.69 -19.04 -0.71
N VAL A 269 10.81 -19.74 -0.81
CA VAL A 269 12.05 -19.41 -0.12
C VAL A 269 13.14 -19.26 -1.17
N ASP A 270 13.62 -18.04 -1.35
CA ASP A 270 14.75 -17.72 -2.21
C ASP A 270 16.02 -17.69 -1.37
N ASP A 271 16.97 -18.57 -1.66
CA ASP A 271 18.28 -18.62 -0.98
C ASP A 271 19.40 -17.93 -1.77
N GLY A 272 19.06 -17.25 -2.87
CA GLY A 272 19.99 -16.59 -3.78
C GLY A 272 20.52 -17.50 -4.88
N VAL A 273 20.42 -18.82 -4.74
CA VAL A 273 20.86 -19.82 -5.73
C VAL A 273 19.65 -20.44 -6.43
N GLU A 274 18.62 -20.79 -5.67
CA GLU A 274 17.40 -21.41 -6.17
C GLU A 274 16.18 -20.89 -5.41
N LEU A 275 15.02 -21.03 -6.05
CA LEU A 275 13.73 -20.72 -5.44
C LEU A 275 13.04 -22.02 -5.02
N ARG A 276 13.03 -22.30 -3.73
CA ARG A 276 12.36 -23.48 -3.17
C ARG A 276 10.89 -23.20 -2.93
N VAL A 277 10.03 -24.07 -3.44
CA VAL A 277 8.60 -24.06 -3.15
C VAL A 277 8.32 -25.08 -2.06
N SER A 278 7.66 -24.64 -0.99
CA SER A 278 7.19 -25.49 0.11
C SER A 278 5.70 -25.27 0.37
N LEU A 279 5.12 -26.00 1.34
CA LEU A 279 3.70 -25.97 1.67
C LEU A 279 3.47 -25.53 3.11
N LYS A 280 2.43 -24.72 3.26
CA LYS A 280 1.87 -24.33 4.55
C LYS A 280 1.01 -25.46 5.12
N PRO A 281 1.35 -26.02 6.31
CA PRO A 281 0.56 -27.09 6.95
C PRO A 281 -0.85 -26.63 7.37
N GLU A 282 -1.12 -25.32 7.31
CA GLU A 282 -2.44 -24.71 7.50
C GLU A 282 -3.46 -25.15 6.45
N CYS A 283 -3.03 -25.74 5.33
CA CYS A 283 -3.93 -26.34 4.36
C CYS A 283 -4.23 -27.81 4.71
N PRO A 284 -5.49 -28.17 5.01
CA PRO A 284 -5.85 -29.56 5.29
C PRO A 284 -5.50 -30.52 4.15
N CYS A 285 -5.56 -30.07 2.90
CA CYS A 285 -5.22 -30.90 1.74
C CYS A 285 -3.75 -31.33 1.72
N VAL A 286 -2.85 -30.60 2.39
CA VAL A 286 -1.43 -30.97 2.51
C VAL A 286 -1.25 -32.21 3.39
N LEU A 287 -2.17 -32.43 4.33
CA LEU A 287 -2.17 -33.57 5.24
C LEU A 287 -3.06 -34.71 4.74
N ALA A 288 -3.83 -34.48 3.67
CA ALA A 288 -4.75 -35.46 3.12
C ALA A 288 -4.02 -36.45 2.20
N PRO A 289 -4.49 -37.71 2.11
CA PRO A 289 -4.03 -38.64 1.08
C PRO A 289 -4.26 -38.07 -0.32
N LEU A 290 -3.30 -38.26 -1.23
CA LEU A 290 -3.41 -37.81 -2.62
C LEU A 290 -4.59 -38.52 -3.30
N THR A 291 -5.63 -37.78 -3.70
CA THR A 291 -6.78 -38.31 -4.47
C THR A 291 -6.90 -37.58 -5.81
N ALA A 292 -7.51 -38.24 -6.80
CA ALA A 292 -7.43 -37.84 -8.21
C ALA A 292 -8.35 -36.67 -8.63
N ALA A 293 -9.28 -36.20 -7.79
CA ALA A 293 -10.42 -35.36 -8.22
C ALA A 293 -10.28 -33.84 -7.99
N ALA A 294 -9.05 -33.31 -7.88
CA ALA A 294 -8.84 -31.96 -7.35
C ALA A 294 -7.86 -31.11 -8.22
N GLU A 295 -7.90 -29.78 -8.08
CA GLU A 295 -7.09 -28.85 -8.90
C GLU A 295 -5.61 -28.85 -8.47
N PRO A 296 -4.64 -28.86 -9.38
CA PRO A 296 -3.23 -28.91 -9.04
C PRO A 296 -2.78 -27.67 -8.26
N VAL A 297 -2.09 -27.90 -7.15
CA VAL A 297 -1.52 -26.87 -6.28
C VAL A 297 -0.07 -26.55 -6.68
N ALA A 298 0.41 -26.99 -7.84
CA ALA A 298 1.71 -26.57 -8.38
C ALA A 298 1.61 -26.38 -9.89
N GLY A 299 2.21 -25.29 -10.40
CA GLY A 299 2.48 -25.14 -11.82
C GLY A 299 3.79 -25.85 -12.20
N PRO A 300 4.03 -26.16 -13.48
CA PRO A 300 5.26 -26.81 -13.96
C PRO A 300 6.42 -25.81 -14.05
N TRP A 301 6.60 -24.95 -13.04
CA TRP A 301 7.59 -23.89 -13.06
C TRP A 301 8.99 -24.47 -12.87
N THR A 302 9.88 -24.11 -13.79
CA THR A 302 11.29 -24.47 -13.76
C THR A 302 12.18 -23.26 -13.47
N ARG A 303 11.66 -22.04 -13.68
CA ARG A 303 12.37 -20.76 -13.47
C ARG A 303 11.51 -19.77 -12.70
N ALA A 304 12.15 -18.91 -11.90
CA ALA A 304 11.46 -17.93 -11.07
C ALA A 304 10.59 -16.95 -11.88
N ARG A 305 11.03 -16.55 -13.08
CA ARG A 305 10.25 -15.70 -14.00
C ARG A 305 8.93 -16.31 -14.50
N GLU A 306 8.75 -17.62 -14.34
CA GLU A 306 7.52 -18.32 -14.74
C GLU A 306 6.43 -18.27 -13.66
N LEU A 307 6.78 -17.77 -12.47
CA LEU A 307 5.81 -17.56 -11.39
C LEU A 307 4.80 -16.47 -11.74
N PRO A 308 3.54 -16.61 -11.26
CA PRO A 308 2.44 -15.69 -11.54
C PRO A 308 2.52 -14.37 -10.78
#